data_AF-A0AA37A832-F1
#
_entry.id   AF-A0AA37A832-F1
#
_cell.length_a   1.000
_cell.length_b   1.000
_cell.length_c   1.000
_cell.angle_alpha   90.00
_cell.angle_beta   90.00
_cell.angle_gamma   90.00
#
_symmetry.space_group_name_H-M   'P 1'
#
loop_
_entity.id
_entity.type
_entity.pdbx_description
1 polymer ?
#
loop_
_entity_poly.entity_id
_entity_poly.type
_entity_poly.pdbx_seq_one_letter_code
_entity_poly.pdbx_strand_id
1 'polypeptide(L)'
;MAMIWRGFYFYRRRMDRRRVLRALAFLLMALALTVLFIAATQMRPLLESMATTRVSNTVTRIVSEAVYEAIEKGELQYDGLVSFEKDTEGHITAVQSNMAAFNHLQAEILDTVLTRISQVPTGDLSIPIGSLTGSTLLAGRGPRITVRMESVGSSEANFRNAFTSAGINQTKHQIILTVDVSVSVLLPGFRTATKVSNSFIVAETVIVGTVPDTYTYFSTDPDTYEEDLKDYILNNS
;
A
#
# COMPACT_ATOMS: atom_id res chain seq x y z
N MET A 1 71.96 -3.40 -57.41
CA MET A 1 70.83 -2.64 -56.82
C MET A 1 70.27 -3.47 -55.68
N ALA A 2 70.72 -3.19 -54.45
CA ALA A 2 70.42 -3.99 -53.25
C ALA A 2 69.09 -3.52 -52.64
N MET A 3 68.13 -4.43 -52.46
CA MET A 3 66.88 -4.16 -51.76
C MET A 3 66.91 -4.91 -50.42
N ILE A 4 67.18 -4.15 -49.35
CA ILE A 4 67.31 -4.62 -47.98
C ILE A 4 65.90 -4.90 -47.43
N TRP A 5 65.55 -6.17 -47.24
CA TRP A 5 64.41 -6.56 -46.41
C TRP A 5 64.83 -6.51 -44.94
N ARG A 6 64.42 -5.47 -44.20
CA ARG A 6 64.55 -5.41 -42.75
C ARG A 6 63.48 -6.31 -42.10
N GLY A 7 63.90 -7.49 -41.64
CA GLY A 7 63.09 -8.34 -40.79
C GLY A 7 62.83 -7.67 -39.44
N PHE A 8 61.56 -7.34 -39.16
CA PHE A 8 61.11 -6.88 -37.84
C PHE A 8 61.00 -8.11 -36.93
N TYR A 9 62.08 -8.46 -36.22
CA TYR A 9 62.03 -9.50 -35.20
C TYR A 9 61.23 -8.98 -34.00
N PHE A 10 59.97 -9.39 -33.89
CA PHE A 10 59.22 -9.24 -32.64
C PHE A 10 59.90 -10.08 -31.56
N TYR A 11 60.71 -9.43 -30.72
CA TYR A 11 61.30 -10.02 -29.54
C TYR A 11 60.17 -10.36 -28.55
N ARG A 12 59.61 -11.57 -28.65
CA ARG A 12 58.65 -12.11 -27.68
C ARG A 12 59.41 -12.46 -26.40
N ARG A 13 59.69 -11.43 -25.58
CA ARG A 13 60.37 -11.54 -24.28
C ARG A 13 59.59 -12.56 -23.45
N ARG A 14 60.10 -13.79 -23.28
CA ARG A 14 59.50 -14.80 -22.40
C ARG A 14 59.46 -14.20 -21.00
N MET A 15 58.28 -13.77 -20.55
CA MET A 15 58.09 -13.32 -19.19
C MET A 15 58.50 -14.45 -18.25
N ASP A 16 59.32 -14.13 -17.25
CA ASP A 16 59.64 -15.06 -16.16
C ASP A 16 58.34 -15.68 -15.63
N ARG A 17 58.25 -17.01 -15.60
CA ARG A 17 57.05 -17.73 -15.08
C ARG A 17 56.64 -17.21 -13.70
N ARG A 18 57.61 -16.83 -12.85
CA ARG A 18 57.40 -16.23 -11.53
C ARG A 18 56.73 -14.85 -11.58
N ARG A 19 57.04 -14.01 -12.59
CA ARG A 19 56.41 -12.69 -12.78
C ARG A 19 54.98 -12.84 -13.29
N VAL A 20 54.74 -13.80 -14.20
CA VAL A 20 53.38 -14.12 -14.68
C VAL A 20 52.50 -14.62 -13.54
N LEU A 21 53.02 -15.54 -12.70
CA LEU A 21 52.29 -16.05 -11.53
C LEU A 21 51.94 -14.94 -10.53
N ARG A 22 52.87 -14.03 -10.22
CA ARG A 22 52.60 -12.88 -9.35
C ARG A 22 51.56 -11.92 -9.93
N ALA A 23 51.64 -11.65 -11.24
CA ALA A 23 50.66 -10.81 -11.91
C ALA A 23 49.26 -11.44 -11.91
N LEU A 24 49.16 -12.75 -12.13
CA LEU A 24 47.90 -13.49 -12.09
C LEU A 24 47.30 -13.52 -10.68
N ALA A 25 48.12 -13.75 -9.66
CA ALA A 25 47.69 -13.69 -8.26
C ALA A 25 47.18 -12.29 -7.88
N PHE A 26 47.88 -11.23 -8.31
CA PHE A 26 47.45 -9.85 -8.10
C PHE A 26 46.11 -9.56 -8.80
N LEU A 27 45.93 -10.04 -10.03
CA LEU A 27 44.68 -9.88 -10.79
C LEU A 27 43.52 -10.59 -10.10
N LEU A 28 43.72 -11.84 -9.64
CA LEU A 28 42.70 -12.58 -8.90
C LEU A 28 42.32 -11.90 -7.58
N MET A 29 43.31 -11.36 -6.85
CA MET A 29 43.07 -10.60 -5.63
C MET A 29 42.29 -9.31 -5.92
N ALA A 30 42.66 -8.56 -6.96
CA ALA A 30 41.93 -7.37 -7.39
C ALA A 30 40.49 -7.72 -7.78
N LEU A 31 40.28 -8.81 -8.52
CA LEU A 31 38.94 -9.30 -8.89
C LEU A 31 38.12 -9.65 -7.63
N ALA A 32 38.70 -10.40 -6.69
CA ALA A 32 38.02 -10.76 -5.45
C ALA A 32 37.61 -9.51 -4.63
N LEU A 33 38.49 -8.51 -4.53
CA LEU A 33 38.18 -7.24 -3.86
C LEU A 33 37.08 -6.47 -4.58
N THR A 34 37.07 -6.43 -5.91
CA THR A 34 35.99 -5.78 -6.67
C THR A 34 34.65 -6.47 -6.46
N VAL A 35 34.60 -7.80 -6.45
CA VAL A 35 33.37 -8.55 -6.19
C VAL A 35 32.86 -8.30 -4.77
N LEU A 36 33.77 -8.26 -3.79
CA LEU A 36 33.41 -8.00 -2.40
C LEU A 36 32.88 -6.58 -2.19
N PHE A 37 33.49 -5.61 -2.87
CA PHE A 37 33.02 -4.22 -2.88
C PHE A 37 31.62 -4.10 -3.49
N ILE A 38 31.39 -4.71 -4.66
CA ILE A 38 30.07 -4.73 -5.32
C ILE A 38 29.04 -5.39 -4.38
N ALA A 39 29.36 -6.55 -3.83
CA ALA A 39 28.47 -7.27 -2.92
C ALA A 39 28.08 -6.43 -1.69
N ALA A 40 29.03 -5.70 -1.10
CA ALA A 40 28.76 -4.79 0.02
C ALA A 40 27.81 -3.66 -0.39
N THR A 41 28.00 -3.08 -1.57
CA THR A 41 27.12 -2.00 -2.08
C THR A 41 25.71 -2.49 -2.43
N GLN A 42 25.58 -3.71 -2.96
CA GLN A 42 24.29 -4.28 -3.38
C GLN A 42 23.48 -4.85 -2.21
N MET A 43 24.15 -5.20 -1.10
CA MET A 43 23.52 -5.80 0.06
C MET A 43 22.48 -4.89 0.71
N ARG A 44 22.80 -3.61 0.89
CA ARG A 44 21.91 -2.63 1.53
C ARG A 44 20.55 -2.47 0.81
N PRO A 45 20.50 -2.09 -0.49
CA PRO A 45 19.22 -1.90 -1.18
C PRO A 45 18.40 -3.19 -1.29
N LEU A 46 19.06 -4.35 -1.39
CA LEU A 46 18.40 -5.64 -1.45
C LEU A 46 17.76 -6.00 -0.10
N LEU A 47 18.51 -5.88 1.00
CA LEU A 47 17.98 -6.08 2.35
C LEU A 47 16.84 -5.12 2.67
N GLU A 48 16.98 -3.84 2.29
CA GLU A 48 15.95 -2.83 2.49
C GLU A 48 14.65 -3.18 1.76
N SER A 49 14.72 -3.51 0.48
CA SER A 49 13.55 -3.92 -0.32
C SER A 49 12.89 -5.20 0.22
N MET A 50 13.69 -6.21 0.59
CA MET A 50 13.16 -7.45 1.14
C MET A 50 12.53 -7.26 2.52
N ALA A 51 13.19 -6.49 3.39
CA ALA A 51 12.69 -6.18 4.73
C ALA A 51 11.37 -5.41 4.66
N THR A 52 11.33 -4.32 3.88
CA THR A 52 10.13 -3.50 3.71
C THR A 52 8.98 -4.31 3.11
N THR A 53 9.22 -5.09 2.06
CA THR A 53 8.20 -5.93 1.42
C THR A 53 7.67 -7.01 2.37
N ARG A 54 8.57 -7.72 3.07
CA ARG A 54 8.18 -8.79 4.00
C ARG A 54 7.38 -8.24 5.16
N VAL A 55 7.79 -7.10 5.72
CA VAL A 55 7.08 -6.42 6.81
C VAL A 55 5.74 -5.91 6.32
N SER A 56 5.67 -5.21 5.20
CA SER A 56 4.41 -4.70 4.66
C SER A 56 3.40 -5.83 4.40
N ASN A 57 3.83 -6.96 3.84
CA ASN A 57 2.94 -8.11 3.63
C ASN A 57 2.49 -8.75 4.94
N THR A 58 3.38 -8.86 5.93
CA THR A 58 3.06 -9.44 7.24
C THR A 58 2.10 -8.55 8.01
N VAL A 59 2.34 -7.23 8.01
CA VAL A 59 1.49 -6.23 8.66
C VAL A 59 0.12 -6.19 8.00
N THR A 60 0.04 -6.11 6.66
CA THR A 60 -1.23 -6.15 5.94
C THR A 60 -2.05 -7.37 6.35
N ARG A 61 -1.42 -8.55 6.41
CA ARG A 61 -2.09 -9.78 6.84
C ARG A 61 -2.58 -9.70 8.29
N ILE A 62 -1.74 -9.22 9.21
CA ILE A 62 -2.09 -9.04 10.63
C ILE A 62 -3.29 -8.10 10.78
N VAL A 63 -3.27 -6.95 10.08
CA VAL A 63 -4.35 -5.96 10.14
C VAL A 63 -5.65 -6.55 9.59
N SER A 64 -5.60 -7.19 8.42
CA SER A 64 -6.78 -7.84 7.85
C SER A 64 -7.35 -8.91 8.77
N GLU A 65 -6.52 -9.81 9.30
CA GLU A 65 -6.95 -10.85 10.24
C GLU A 65 -7.55 -10.25 11.52
N ALA A 66 -6.93 -9.21 12.09
CA ALA A 66 -7.42 -8.55 13.29
C ALA A 66 -8.78 -7.87 13.08
N VAL A 67 -8.96 -7.19 11.93
CA VAL A 67 -10.24 -6.57 11.57
C VAL A 67 -11.32 -7.63 11.34
N TYR A 68 -11.03 -8.69 10.59
CA TYR A 68 -11.99 -9.78 10.37
C TYR A 68 -12.38 -10.47 11.67
N GLU A 69 -11.42 -10.76 12.53
CA GLU A 69 -11.66 -11.41 13.82
C GLU A 69 -12.49 -10.54 14.75
N ALA A 70 -12.23 -9.23 14.80
CA ALA A 70 -13.01 -8.29 15.61
C ALA A 70 -14.46 -8.14 15.09
N ILE A 71 -14.67 -8.29 13.78
CA ILE A 71 -16.01 -8.31 13.18
C ILE A 71 -16.72 -9.65 13.43
N GLU A 72 -16.02 -10.78 13.26
CA GLU A 72 -16.57 -12.15 13.34
C GLU A 72 -16.84 -12.60 14.78
N LYS A 73 -16.02 -12.19 15.75
CA LYS A 73 -16.22 -12.49 17.19
C LYS A 73 -17.44 -11.82 17.80
N GLY A 74 -18.09 -10.90 17.08
CA GLY A 74 -19.52 -10.69 17.24
C GLY A 74 -19.97 -10.11 18.57
N GLU A 75 -19.36 -9.01 19.04
CA GLU A 75 -20.05 -8.06 19.95
C GLU A 75 -20.66 -6.85 19.21
N LEU A 76 -20.46 -6.76 17.88
CA LEU A 76 -20.94 -5.66 17.05
C LEU A 76 -21.80 -6.19 15.92
N GLN A 77 -23.04 -6.57 16.23
CA GLN A 77 -24.07 -6.58 15.21
C GLN A 77 -24.19 -5.17 14.64
N TYR A 78 -24.36 -5.06 13.31
CA TYR A 78 -24.56 -3.80 12.59
C TYR A 78 -25.56 -2.86 13.29
N ASP A 79 -26.61 -3.45 13.88
CA ASP A 79 -27.68 -2.76 14.63
C ASP A 79 -27.21 -2.04 15.90
N GLY A 80 -26.02 -2.34 16.42
CA GLY A 80 -25.44 -1.68 17.60
C GLY A 80 -24.53 -0.49 17.30
N LEU A 81 -24.11 -0.33 16.04
CA LEU A 81 -23.18 0.74 15.60
C LEU A 81 -23.91 1.97 15.12
N VAL A 82 -25.04 1.77 14.43
CA VAL A 82 -25.85 2.85 13.85
C VAL A 82 -27.32 2.61 14.16
N SER A 83 -27.98 3.63 14.69
CA SER A 83 -29.43 3.66 14.85
C SER A 83 -30.03 4.79 14.00
N PHE A 84 -31.21 4.54 13.46
CA PHE A 84 -31.97 5.54 12.70
C PHE A 84 -33.11 6.07 13.55
N GLU A 85 -33.17 7.39 13.71
CA GLU A 85 -34.32 8.07 14.26
C GLU A 85 -35.35 8.26 13.15
N LYS A 86 -36.62 7.99 13.46
CA LYS A 86 -37.73 8.08 12.50
C LYS A 86 -38.82 8.98 13.04
N ASP A 87 -39.52 9.69 12.16
CA ASP A 87 -40.73 10.45 12.51
C ASP A 87 -41.96 9.54 12.65
N THR A 88 -43.13 10.16 12.88
CA THR A 88 -44.43 9.48 13.02
C THR A 88 -44.90 8.76 11.75
N GLU A 89 -44.39 9.18 10.58
CA GLU A 89 -44.68 8.55 9.29
C GLU A 89 -43.65 7.47 8.90
N GLY A 90 -42.59 7.31 9.69
CA GLY A 90 -41.55 6.30 9.49
C GLY A 90 -40.38 6.75 8.60
N HIS A 91 -40.27 8.04 8.27
CA HIS A 91 -39.15 8.60 7.53
C HIS A 91 -37.94 8.80 8.43
N ILE A 92 -36.74 8.54 7.91
CA ILE A 92 -35.49 8.70 8.66
C ILE A 92 -35.17 10.19 8.80
N THR A 93 -35.11 10.68 10.03
CA THR A 93 -34.81 12.09 10.37
C THR A 93 -33.35 12.29 10.80
N ALA A 94 -32.76 11.28 11.44
CA ALA A 94 -31.36 11.33 11.87
C ALA A 94 -30.70 9.96 11.83
N VAL A 95 -29.38 9.97 11.63
CA VAL A 95 -28.50 8.81 11.76
C VAL A 95 -27.65 9.03 13.00
N GLN A 96 -27.82 8.17 14.01
CA GLN A 96 -27.06 8.22 15.25
C GLN A 96 -26.02 7.11 15.24
N SER A 97 -24.82 7.42 15.70
CA SER A 97 -23.70 6.47 15.74
C SER A 97 -23.25 6.22 17.17
N ASN A 98 -23.05 4.96 17.51
CA ASN A 98 -22.59 4.55 18.83
C ASN A 98 -21.06 4.70 18.93
N MET A 99 -20.62 5.89 19.37
CA MET A 99 -19.18 6.19 19.51
C MET A 99 -18.49 5.28 20.54
N ALA A 100 -19.20 4.84 21.59
CA ALA A 100 -18.63 3.93 22.58
C ALA A 100 -18.28 2.58 21.94
N ALA A 101 -19.18 2.05 21.10
CA ALA A 101 -18.95 0.82 20.35
C ALA A 101 -17.80 0.96 19.33
N PHE A 102 -17.69 2.09 18.62
CA PHE A 102 -16.55 2.34 17.73
C PHE A 102 -15.23 2.43 18.47
N ASN A 103 -15.18 3.13 19.60
CA ASN A 103 -13.96 3.25 20.39
C ASN A 103 -13.53 1.90 20.98
N HIS A 104 -14.49 1.07 21.39
CA HIS A 104 -14.22 -0.30 21.84
C HIS A 104 -13.62 -1.14 20.70
N LEU A 105 -14.24 -1.13 19.52
CA LEU A 105 -13.73 -1.84 18.35
C LEU A 105 -12.33 -1.37 17.95
N GLN A 106 -12.11 -0.05 17.97
CA GLN A 106 -10.82 0.57 17.70
C GLN A 106 -9.76 0.06 18.67
N ALA A 107 -10.06 0.04 19.97
CA ALA A 107 -9.14 -0.43 21.00
C ALA A 107 -8.80 -1.92 20.85
N GLU A 108 -9.80 -2.77 20.57
CA GLU A 108 -9.60 -4.21 20.38
C GLU A 108 -8.75 -4.53 19.15
N ILE A 109 -9.01 -3.86 18.02
CA ILE A 109 -8.22 -4.01 16.80
C ILE A 109 -6.79 -3.54 17.04
N LEU A 110 -6.60 -2.39 17.71
CA LEU A 110 -5.28 -1.85 18.01
C LEU A 110 -4.48 -2.79 18.91
N ASP A 111 -5.08 -3.31 19.98
CA ASP A 111 -4.42 -4.24 20.89
C ASP A 111 -4.02 -5.54 20.18
N THR A 112 -4.90 -6.09 19.35
CA THR A 112 -4.64 -7.29 18.56
C THR A 112 -3.51 -7.06 17.55
N VAL A 113 -3.54 -5.94 16.82
CA VAL A 113 -2.52 -5.57 15.84
C VAL A 113 -1.16 -5.37 16.53
N LEU A 114 -1.09 -4.61 17.62
CA LEU A 114 0.15 -4.37 18.36
C LEU A 114 0.73 -5.67 18.94
N THR A 115 -0.11 -6.50 19.54
CA THR A 115 0.32 -7.80 20.09
C THR A 115 0.91 -8.67 18.99
N ARG A 116 0.23 -8.80 17.85
CA ARG A 116 0.73 -9.61 16.73
C ARG A 116 1.99 -9.03 16.09
N ILE A 117 2.10 -7.71 15.96
CA ILE A 117 3.32 -7.04 15.47
C ILE A 117 4.50 -7.31 16.41
N SER A 118 4.29 -7.24 17.72
CA SER A 118 5.32 -7.54 18.71
C SER A 118 5.77 -9.00 18.68
N GLN A 119 4.88 -9.89 18.25
CA GLN A 119 5.12 -11.32 18.07
C GLN A 119 5.64 -11.68 16.68
N VAL A 120 5.70 -10.74 15.72
CA VAL A 120 6.34 -10.99 14.42
C VAL A 120 7.79 -11.35 14.72
N PRO A 121 8.19 -12.62 14.52
CA PRO A 121 9.49 -13.07 14.94
C PRO A 121 10.55 -12.26 14.20
N THR A 122 11.68 -12.03 14.87
CA THR A 122 12.98 -11.67 14.27
C THR A 122 13.17 -12.45 12.97
N GLY A 123 12.76 -11.86 11.85
CA GLY A 123 12.45 -12.62 10.64
C GLY A 123 13.71 -12.82 9.85
N ASP A 124 14.32 -14.00 9.92
CA ASP A 124 15.54 -14.30 9.16
C ASP A 124 15.34 -14.04 7.65
N LEU A 125 16.06 -13.05 7.12
CA LEU A 125 16.16 -12.72 5.70
C LEU A 125 17.28 -13.56 5.11
N SER A 126 16.92 -14.51 4.25
CA SER A 126 17.88 -15.39 3.61
C SER A 126 18.12 -14.95 2.18
N ILE A 127 19.36 -14.57 1.84
CA ILE A 127 19.74 -14.02 0.53
C ILE A 127 20.80 -14.92 -0.12
N PRO A 128 20.58 -15.43 -1.34
CA PRO A 128 21.61 -16.11 -2.11
C PRO A 128 22.76 -15.16 -2.45
N ILE A 129 24.00 -15.58 -2.25
CA ILE A 129 25.18 -14.74 -2.54
C ILE A 129 25.24 -14.27 -4.00
N GLY A 130 24.71 -15.06 -4.94
CA GLY A 130 24.66 -14.68 -6.34
C GLY A 130 23.83 -13.43 -6.59
N SER A 131 22.79 -13.17 -5.78
CA SER A 131 21.98 -11.94 -5.85
C SER A 131 22.74 -10.70 -5.40
N LEU A 132 23.77 -10.84 -4.56
CA LEU A 132 24.61 -9.72 -4.12
C LEU A 132 25.61 -9.28 -5.20
N THR A 133 25.90 -10.14 -6.18
CA THR A 133 26.83 -9.80 -7.26
C THR A 133 26.26 -8.77 -8.26
N GLY A 134 24.95 -8.51 -8.21
CA GLY A 134 24.25 -7.67 -9.20
C GLY A 134 24.08 -8.33 -10.58
N SER A 135 24.62 -9.53 -10.80
CA SER A 135 24.48 -10.25 -12.06
C SER A 135 23.13 -10.97 -12.15
N THR A 136 22.37 -10.72 -13.21
CA THR A 136 21.12 -11.44 -13.52
C THR A 136 21.35 -12.94 -13.73
N LEU A 137 22.53 -13.34 -14.20
CA LEU A 137 22.90 -14.75 -14.41
C LEU A 137 23.14 -15.49 -13.09
N LEU A 138 23.62 -14.78 -12.06
CA LEU A 138 23.91 -15.36 -10.75
C LEU A 138 22.80 -15.13 -9.73
N ALA A 139 21.83 -14.27 -10.04
CA ALA A 139 20.67 -14.00 -9.18
C ALA A 139 19.99 -15.32 -8.77
N GLY A 140 19.73 -15.45 -7.46
CA GLY A 140 19.10 -16.64 -6.89
C GLY A 140 20.00 -17.87 -6.72
N ARG A 141 21.27 -17.84 -7.17
CA ARG A 141 22.20 -18.98 -7.09
C ARG A 141 23.20 -18.85 -5.93
N GLY A 142 23.74 -20.00 -5.54
CA GLY A 142 24.78 -20.12 -4.51
C GLY A 142 24.25 -20.29 -3.08
N PRO A 143 25.15 -20.45 -2.10
CA PRO A 143 24.82 -20.50 -0.68
C PRO A 143 24.02 -19.28 -0.23
N ARG A 144 23.13 -19.49 0.75
CA ARG A 144 22.30 -18.42 1.30
C ARG A 144 22.95 -17.86 2.56
N ILE A 145 23.01 -16.54 2.64
CA ILE A 145 23.39 -15.80 3.84
C ILE A 145 22.11 -15.41 4.57
N THR A 146 22.02 -15.77 5.84
CA THR A 146 20.88 -15.38 6.69
C THR A 146 21.23 -14.15 7.50
N VAL A 147 20.34 -13.16 7.44
CA VAL A 147 20.42 -11.89 8.16
C VAL A 147 19.24 -11.81 9.11
N ARG A 148 19.52 -11.65 10.40
CA ARG A 148 18.48 -11.43 11.40
C ARG A 148 18.02 -9.96 11.34
N MET A 149 16.73 -9.74 11.42
CA MET A 149 16.13 -8.40 11.53
C MET A 149 15.21 -8.34 12.74
N GLU A 150 15.11 -7.18 13.36
CA GLU A 150 14.16 -6.89 14.44
C GLU A 150 13.18 -5.82 13.97
N SER A 151 11.93 -5.90 14.40
CA SER A 151 10.91 -4.90 14.05
C SER A 151 10.16 -4.42 15.27
N VAL A 152 9.93 -3.11 15.32
CA VAL A 152 9.05 -2.46 16.29
C VAL A 152 8.07 -1.59 15.54
N GLY A 153 6.82 -1.56 15.98
CA GLY A 153 5.78 -0.81 15.29
C GLY A 153 4.82 -0.12 16.24
N SER A 154 4.08 0.83 15.67
CA SER A 154 2.94 1.49 16.29
C SER A 154 1.76 1.40 15.32
N SER A 155 0.56 1.36 15.85
CA SER A 155 -0.67 1.35 15.06
C SER A 155 -1.63 2.44 15.52
N GLU A 156 -2.39 2.95 14.58
CA GLU A 156 -3.49 3.88 14.76
C GLU A 156 -4.67 3.38 13.93
N ALA A 157 -5.88 3.53 14.45
CA ALA A 157 -7.10 3.09 13.78
C ALA A 157 -8.11 4.24 13.88
N ASN A 158 -8.81 4.56 12.80
CA ASN A 158 -9.74 5.69 12.75
C ASN A 158 -11.00 5.31 11.98
N PHE A 159 -12.16 5.59 12.57
CA PHE A 159 -13.45 5.46 11.89
C PHE A 159 -13.85 6.77 11.22
N ARG A 160 -14.39 6.68 10.01
CA ARG A 160 -14.95 7.81 9.27
C ARG A 160 -16.29 7.44 8.65
N ASN A 161 -17.28 8.30 8.84
CA ASN A 161 -18.56 8.22 8.14
C ASN A 161 -18.47 8.94 6.78
N ALA A 162 -18.94 8.29 5.71
CA ALA A 162 -19.04 8.86 4.38
C ALA A 162 -20.48 8.77 3.88
N PHE A 163 -21.02 9.89 3.38
CA PHE A 163 -22.33 9.96 2.75
C PHE A 163 -22.14 10.31 1.28
N THR A 164 -22.72 9.50 0.39
CA THR A 164 -22.60 9.67 -1.06
C THR A 164 -23.96 9.49 -1.72
N SER A 165 -24.26 10.22 -2.79
CA SER A 165 -25.49 10.00 -3.55
C SER A 165 -25.44 8.64 -4.24
N ALA A 166 -26.50 7.85 -4.10
CA ALA A 166 -26.62 6.52 -4.70
C ALA A 166 -27.73 6.44 -5.76
N GLY A 167 -28.45 7.54 -6.02
CA GLY A 167 -29.56 7.60 -6.96
C GLY A 167 -30.51 8.76 -6.66
N ILE A 168 -31.64 8.79 -7.38
CA ILE A 168 -32.72 9.75 -7.12
C ILE A 168 -33.27 9.50 -5.71
N ASN A 169 -33.14 10.49 -4.82
CA ASN A 169 -33.53 10.41 -3.42
C ASN A 169 -32.92 9.23 -2.66
N GLN A 170 -31.67 8.86 -2.98
CA GLN A 170 -30.95 7.81 -2.26
C GLN A 170 -29.59 8.31 -1.80
N THR A 171 -29.31 8.13 -0.51
CA THR A 171 -28.00 8.44 0.09
C THR A 171 -27.38 7.16 0.62
N LYS A 172 -26.22 6.78 0.10
CA LYS A 172 -25.39 5.70 0.64
C LYS A 172 -24.52 6.23 1.77
N HIS A 173 -24.72 5.68 2.96
CA HIS A 173 -23.91 5.90 4.15
C HIS A 173 -22.94 4.72 4.32
N GLN A 174 -21.66 5.01 4.52
CA GLN A 174 -20.59 4.04 4.73
C GLN A 174 -19.79 4.38 5.99
N ILE A 175 -19.45 3.35 6.77
CA ILE A 175 -18.49 3.44 7.87
C ILE A 175 -17.19 2.82 7.39
N ILE A 176 -16.16 3.65 7.31
CA ILE A 176 -14.84 3.28 6.84
C ILE A 176 -13.89 3.25 8.03
N LEU A 177 -13.28 2.10 8.28
CA LEU A 177 -12.17 1.95 9.23
C LEU A 177 -10.85 2.06 8.45
N THR A 178 -10.00 3.00 8.83
CA THR A 178 -8.62 3.07 8.33
C THR A 178 -7.67 2.70 9.46
N VAL A 179 -6.83 1.69 9.23
CA VAL A 179 -5.77 1.26 10.14
C VAL A 179 -4.42 1.61 9.53
N ASP A 180 -3.70 2.47 10.21
CA ASP A 180 -2.35 2.92 9.88
C ASP A 180 -1.34 2.23 10.81
N VAL A 181 -0.39 1.51 10.23
CA VAL A 181 0.68 0.84 10.97
C VAL A 181 2.02 1.36 10.49
N SER A 182 2.81 1.91 11.41
CA SER A 182 4.19 2.32 11.15
C SER A 182 5.14 1.31 11.77
N VAL A 183 6.05 0.75 10.98
CA VAL A 183 7.02 -0.25 11.44
C VAL A 183 8.43 0.22 11.14
N SER A 184 9.30 0.20 12.15
CA SER A 184 10.74 0.36 12.00
C SER A 184 11.41 -1.01 12.05
N VAL A 185 12.31 -1.25 11.10
CA VAL A 185 13.07 -2.49 10.96
C VAL A 185 14.54 -2.21 11.17
N LEU A 186 15.14 -2.94 12.11
CA LEU A 186 16.56 -2.93 12.40
C LEU A 186 17.24 -4.09 11.66
N LEU A 187 18.25 -3.75 10.86
CA LEU A 187 19.10 -4.67 10.13
C LEU A 187 20.56 -4.46 10.58
N PRO A 188 21.47 -5.42 10.35
CA PRO A 188 22.87 -5.20 10.66
C PRO A 188 23.43 -3.98 9.92
N GLY A 189 23.85 -2.98 10.68
CA GLY A 189 24.49 -1.76 10.17
C GLY A 189 23.53 -0.65 9.71
N PHE A 190 22.20 -0.85 9.67
CA PHE A 190 21.25 0.21 9.31
C PHE A 190 19.81 -0.09 9.75
N ARG A 191 18.95 0.94 9.67
CA ARG A 191 17.50 0.83 9.94
C ARG A 191 16.70 1.32 8.74
N THR A 192 15.54 0.73 8.52
CA THR A 192 14.54 1.20 7.55
C THR A 192 13.18 1.30 8.23
N ALA A 193 12.24 2.02 7.62
CA ALA A 193 10.89 2.17 8.13
C ALA A 193 9.87 2.10 6.99
N THR A 194 8.70 1.55 7.27
CA THR A 194 7.59 1.48 6.32
C THR A 194 6.27 1.78 7.03
N LYS A 195 5.37 2.48 6.33
CA LYS A 195 4.00 2.73 6.77
C LYS A 195 3.06 1.93 5.89
N VAL A 196 2.17 1.18 6.51
CA VAL A 196 1.12 0.40 5.84
C VAL A 196 -0.22 1.00 6.25
N SER A 197 -1.08 1.28 5.28
CA SER A 197 -2.41 1.83 5.50
C SER A 197 -3.44 0.91 4.84
N ASN A 198 -4.40 0.43 5.62
CA ASN A 198 -5.46 -0.45 5.15
C ASN A 198 -6.81 0.18 5.50
N SER A 199 -7.70 0.27 4.52
CA SER A 199 -9.06 0.74 4.72
C SER A 199 -10.08 -0.37 4.49
N PHE A 200 -11.07 -0.45 5.37
CA PHE A 200 -12.13 -1.44 5.38
C PHE A 200 -13.49 -0.74 5.45
N ILE A 201 -14.44 -1.17 4.63
CA ILE A 201 -15.85 -0.78 4.79
C ILE A 201 -16.42 -1.76 5.81
N VAL A 202 -16.67 -1.27 7.01
CA VAL A 202 -17.18 -2.09 8.12
C VAL A 202 -18.69 -2.21 8.07
N ALA A 203 -19.35 -1.17 7.55
CA ALA A 203 -20.79 -1.06 7.48
C ALA A 203 -21.21 -0.17 6.31
N GLU A 204 -22.30 -0.53 5.63
CA GLU A 204 -22.90 0.25 4.55
C GLU A 204 -24.44 0.16 4.63
N THR A 205 -25.12 1.29 4.40
CA THR A 205 -26.58 1.34 4.24
C THR A 205 -26.98 2.34 3.19
N VAL A 206 -28.02 2.01 2.43
CA VAL A 206 -28.70 2.92 1.52
C VAL A 206 -29.93 3.50 2.22
N ILE A 207 -29.92 4.81 2.40
CA ILE A 207 -31.03 5.59 2.94
C ILE A 207 -31.89 6.04 1.76
N VAL A 208 -33.14 5.59 1.72
CA VAL A 208 -34.11 5.98 0.68
C VAL A 208 -34.99 7.10 1.23
N GLY A 209 -34.93 8.27 0.60
CA GLY A 209 -35.81 9.40 0.84
C GLY A 209 -37.08 9.33 -0.01
N THR A 210 -38.08 10.13 0.35
CA THR A 210 -39.30 10.29 -0.45
C THR A 210 -38.97 10.94 -1.79
N VAL A 211 -39.60 10.45 -2.86
CA VAL A 211 -39.54 11.08 -4.18
C VAL A 211 -40.56 12.22 -4.21
N PRO A 212 -40.18 13.47 -4.52
CA PRO A 212 -41.14 14.55 -4.64
C PRO A 212 -42.16 14.24 -5.76
N ASP A 213 -43.45 14.36 -5.47
CA ASP A 213 -44.53 14.11 -6.44
C ASP A 213 -44.59 15.15 -7.58
N THR A 214 -43.83 16.25 -7.49
CA THR A 214 -43.89 17.37 -8.45
C THR A 214 -42.48 17.74 -8.94
N TYR A 215 -42.24 17.52 -10.23
CA TYR A 215 -41.13 18.12 -10.98
C TYR A 215 -41.66 19.36 -11.71
N THR A 216 -41.32 20.55 -11.22
CA THR A 216 -41.60 21.78 -11.98
C THR A 216 -40.52 21.95 -13.05
N TYR A 217 -40.90 21.74 -14.32
CA TYR A 217 -40.04 22.02 -15.46
C TYR A 217 -40.09 23.54 -15.74
N PHE A 218 -39.01 24.26 -15.46
CA PHE A 218 -38.90 25.66 -15.89
C PHE A 218 -38.38 25.68 -17.33
N SER A 219 -39.30 25.69 -18.29
CA SER A 219 -38.96 26.11 -19.66
C SER A 219 -38.80 27.63 -19.66
N THR A 220 -37.56 28.11 -19.79
CA THR A 220 -37.27 29.50 -20.14
C THR A 220 -37.50 29.70 -21.64
N ASP A 221 -38.75 29.68 -22.07
CA ASP A 221 -39.14 30.16 -23.41
C ASP A 221 -40.08 31.37 -23.22
N PRO A 222 -39.68 32.61 -23.58
CA PRO A 222 -40.39 33.82 -23.17
C PRO A 222 -41.68 34.13 -23.95
N ASP A 223 -42.05 33.39 -24.99
CA ASP A 223 -42.85 34.00 -26.07
C ASP A 223 -44.29 33.49 -26.25
N THR A 224 -44.89 32.76 -25.30
CA THR A 224 -46.24 32.16 -25.51
C THR A 224 -47.39 32.78 -24.72
N TYR A 225 -47.23 33.95 -24.10
CA TYR A 225 -48.30 34.59 -23.31
C TYR A 225 -49.04 35.75 -23.97
N GLU A 226 -48.57 36.29 -25.11
CA GLU A 226 -49.21 37.45 -25.75
C GLU A 226 -50.19 37.13 -26.89
N GLU A 227 -50.16 35.91 -27.45
CA GLU A 227 -51.03 35.56 -28.59
C GLU A 227 -52.47 35.23 -28.13
N ASP A 228 -52.63 34.49 -27.03
CA ASP A 228 -53.94 34.08 -26.50
C ASP A 228 -54.81 35.24 -25.99
N LEU A 229 -54.19 36.37 -25.58
CA LEU A 229 -54.94 37.54 -25.06
C LEU A 229 -55.50 38.43 -26.17
N LYS A 230 -54.92 38.42 -27.38
CA LYS A 230 -55.43 39.23 -28.50
C LYS A 230 -56.67 38.61 -29.14
N ASP A 231 -56.72 37.29 -29.24
CA ASP A 231 -57.88 36.60 -29.83
C ASP A 231 -59.14 36.72 -28.95
N TYR A 232 -58.98 36.81 -27.63
CA TYR A 232 -60.09 37.02 -26.69
C TYR A 232 -60.69 38.43 -26.74
N ILE A 233 -59.90 39.45 -27.10
CA ILE A 233 -60.35 40.85 -27.17
C ILE A 233 -61.02 41.15 -28.53
N LEU A 234 -60.58 40.50 -29.61
CA LEU A 234 -61.11 40.74 -30.96
C LEU A 234 -62.41 40.01 -31.27
N ASN A 235 -62.77 38.96 -30.52
CA ASN A 235 -63.97 38.15 -30.79
C ASN A 235 -65.18 38.49 -29.92
N ASN A 236 -65.12 39.54 -29.10
CA ASN A 236 -66.21 39.94 -28.20
C ASN A 236 -66.64 41.42 -28.36
N SER A 237 -66.60 41.95 -29.58
CA SER A 237 -67.18 43.25 -29.96
C SER A 237 -68.04 43.13 -31.21
#